data_AF-A0A1D6IYN3-F1
#
_entry.id   AF-A0A1D6IYN3-F1
#
_cell.length_a   1.000
_cell.length_b   1.000
_cell.length_c   1.000
_cell.angle_alpha   90.00
_cell.angle_beta   90.00
_cell.angle_gamma   90.00
#
_symmetry.space_group_name_H-M   'P 1'
#
loop_
_entity.id
_entity.type
_entity.pdbx_description
1 polymer ?
#
loop_
_entity_poly.entity_id
_entity_poly.type
_entity_poly.pdbx_seq_one_letter_code
_entity_poly.pdbx_strand_id
1 'polypeptide(L)'
;MTEMVVAARTPAPAAGRWGAAPPQELLERLKDYGQEGAFAFWDELAPEERDRLIRDIESLDLPRIDRIVRCSLRSQGAPIPTFEPVPESSVSTVDDRTPEDKERWWRRGLRAISEGKLAVVLLAGGQGTRLGSSDPKGCFSIGLPSRKSLFQLQAERILCIQKLAAQCTDAPGSTVQIHWYIMTSPFTDEVTRKFFETHRYFGLEPNQVTFFQQGTIPCVSHDGRFIMETPYKVAKAPDGNGGVYAGNL
;
A
#
# COMPACT_ATOMS: atom_id res chain seq x y z
N MET A 1 -58.88 34.50 17.48
CA MET A 1 -57.97 33.35 17.56
C MET A 1 -56.89 33.58 16.51
N THR A 2 -55.74 34.10 16.94
CA THR A 2 -54.61 34.38 16.06
C THR A 2 -53.61 33.27 16.32
N GLU A 3 -53.44 32.35 15.37
CA GLU A 3 -52.50 31.25 15.49
C GLU A 3 -51.06 31.78 15.41
N MET A 4 -50.28 31.39 16.42
CA MET A 4 -48.88 31.73 16.59
C MET A 4 -48.05 30.64 15.91
N VAL A 5 -47.48 30.93 14.74
CA VAL A 5 -46.56 30.02 14.04
C VAL A 5 -45.22 30.02 14.78
N VAL A 6 -44.95 28.95 15.51
CA VAL A 6 -43.66 28.69 16.17
C VAL A 6 -42.66 28.28 15.09
N ALA A 7 -41.73 29.18 14.75
CA ALA A 7 -40.61 28.87 13.89
C ALA A 7 -39.70 27.83 14.57
N ALA A 8 -39.59 26.65 13.97
CA ALA A 8 -38.67 25.61 14.41
C ALA A 8 -37.23 26.12 14.27
N ARG A 9 -36.53 26.19 15.40
CA ARG A 9 -35.08 26.45 15.45
C ARG A 9 -34.35 25.36 14.69
N THR A 10 -33.64 25.75 13.64
CA THR A 10 -32.59 24.95 13.00
C THR A 10 -31.56 24.56 14.08
N PRO A 11 -31.11 23.30 14.17
CA PRO A 11 -30.09 22.93 15.15
C PRO A 11 -28.82 23.72 14.84
N ALA A 12 -28.22 24.31 15.88
CA ALA A 12 -26.89 24.88 15.78
C ALA A 12 -25.90 23.80 15.30
N PRO A 13 -24.88 24.16 14.48
CA PRO A 13 -23.82 23.22 14.16
C PRO A 13 -23.24 22.67 15.46
N ALA A 14 -23.08 21.35 15.53
CA ALA A 14 -22.53 20.69 16.71
C ALA A 14 -21.19 21.34 17.06
N ALA A 15 -21.07 21.89 18.26
CA ALA A 15 -19.80 22.39 18.76
C ALA A 15 -18.80 21.22 18.69
N GLY A 16 -17.77 21.34 17.85
CA GLY A 16 -16.77 20.28 17.70
C GLY A 16 -16.15 19.92 19.05
N ARG A 17 -15.68 18.66 19.16
CA ARG A 17 -15.25 18.05 20.43
C ARG A 17 -14.12 18.82 21.12
N TRP A 18 -13.35 19.60 20.36
CA TRP A 18 -12.16 20.31 20.82
C TRP A 18 -12.36 21.82 20.88
N GLY A 19 -11.94 22.40 22.00
CA GLY A 19 -12.06 23.83 22.29
C GLY A 19 -11.06 24.70 21.53
N ALA A 20 -10.90 25.95 22.00
CA ALA A 20 -10.02 26.94 21.37
C ALA A 20 -8.53 26.60 21.45
N ALA A 21 -8.11 25.78 22.41
CA ALA A 21 -6.72 25.35 22.57
C ALA A 21 -6.55 23.87 22.18
N PRO A 22 -5.35 23.47 21.69
CA PRO A 22 -5.06 22.07 21.41
C PRO A 22 -5.06 21.24 22.70
N PRO A 23 -5.37 19.93 22.64
CA PRO A 23 -5.34 19.07 23.80
C PRO A 23 -3.93 19.03 24.42
N GLN A 24 -3.82 19.49 25.67
CA GLN A 24 -2.52 19.72 26.32
C GLN A 24 -1.67 18.46 26.38
N GLU A 25 -2.26 17.30 26.72
CA GLU A 25 -1.55 16.02 26.78
C GLU A 25 -0.94 15.62 25.43
N LEU A 26 -1.68 15.84 24.33
CA LEU A 26 -1.20 15.50 22.99
C LEU A 26 -0.12 16.49 22.53
N LEU A 27 -0.27 17.77 22.85
CA LEU A 27 0.75 18.79 22.59
C LEU A 27 2.05 18.46 23.32
N GLU A 28 1.98 18.10 24.60
CA GLU A 28 3.15 17.69 25.39
C GLU A 28 3.80 16.43 24.81
N ARG A 29 2.98 15.43 24.46
CA ARG A 29 3.48 14.21 23.81
C ARG A 29 4.19 14.51 22.49
N LEU A 30 3.71 15.46 21.67
CA LEU A 30 4.39 15.84 20.43
C LEU A 30 5.71 16.59 20.68
N LYS A 31 5.80 17.39 21.76
CA LYS A 31 7.05 18.07 22.15
C LYS A 31 8.15 17.06 22.46
N ASP A 32 7.83 15.92 23.07
CA ASP A 32 8.80 14.85 23.33
C ASP A 32 9.46 14.30 22.04
N TYR A 33 8.79 14.48 20.89
CA TYR A 33 9.27 14.09 19.57
C TYR A 33 9.67 15.29 18.67
N GLY A 34 9.60 16.52 19.18
CA GLY A 34 9.86 17.75 18.41
C GLY A 34 8.84 18.01 17.28
N GLN A 35 7.60 17.56 17.45
CA GLN A 35 6.53 17.61 16.45
C GLN A 35 5.38 18.57 16.82
N GLU A 36 5.56 19.43 17.82
CA GLU A 36 4.56 20.39 18.28
C GLU A 36 4.13 21.38 17.19
N GLY A 37 4.97 21.59 16.17
CA GLY A 37 4.67 22.40 15.00
C GLY A 37 3.45 21.91 14.20
N ALA A 38 3.00 20.67 14.39
CA ALA A 38 1.76 20.16 13.79
C ALA A 38 0.52 20.96 14.23
N PHE A 39 0.57 21.66 15.37
CA PHE A 39 -0.51 22.52 15.86
C PHE A 39 -0.35 24.01 15.52
N ALA A 40 0.62 24.38 14.66
CA ALA A 40 0.95 25.79 14.39
C ALA A 40 -0.25 26.64 13.92
N PHE A 41 -1.23 26.03 13.24
CA PHE A 41 -2.40 26.71 12.68
C PHE A 41 -3.70 26.42 13.44
N TRP A 42 -3.62 25.89 14.67
CA TRP A 42 -4.80 25.42 15.41
C TRP A 42 -5.91 26.47 15.58
N ASP A 43 -5.53 27.73 15.81
CA ASP A 43 -6.45 28.84 16.03
C ASP A 43 -7.26 29.19 14.76
N GLU A 44 -6.73 28.85 13.59
CA GLU A 44 -7.37 29.06 12.29
C GLU A 44 -8.31 27.90 11.89
N LEU A 45 -8.24 26.76 12.58
CA LEU A 45 -9.01 25.57 12.24
C LEU A 45 -10.48 25.68 12.68
N ALA A 46 -11.37 25.25 11.79
CA ALA A 46 -12.75 24.97 12.15
C ALA A 46 -12.84 23.80 13.15
N PRO A 47 -13.91 23.70 13.96
CA PRO A 47 -14.05 22.62 14.95
C PRO A 47 -13.94 21.20 14.34
N GLU A 48 -14.46 20.99 13.13
CA GLU A 48 -14.38 19.70 12.42
C GLU A 48 -12.96 19.40 11.91
N GLU A 49 -12.18 20.43 11.58
CA GLU A 49 -10.79 20.31 11.15
C GLU A 49 -9.89 19.96 12.33
N ARG A 50 -10.16 20.55 13.50
CA ARG A 50 -9.51 20.15 14.77
C ARG A 50 -9.73 18.66 15.04
N ASP A 51 -10.96 18.18 14.91
CA ASP A 51 -11.30 16.76 15.06
C ASP A 51 -10.59 15.84 14.05
N ARG A 52 -10.31 16.33 12.83
CA ARG A 52 -9.55 15.58 11.82
C ARG A 52 -8.06 15.54 12.17
N LEU A 53 -7.48 16.67 12.54
CA LEU A 53 -6.06 16.76 12.91
C LEU A 53 -5.73 15.85 14.10
N ILE A 54 -6.57 15.87 15.14
CA ILE A 54 -6.36 15.04 16.34
C ILE A 54 -6.39 13.56 15.97
N ARG A 55 -7.42 13.11 15.24
CA ARG A 55 -7.50 11.71 14.80
C ARG A 55 -6.33 11.31 13.90
N ASP A 56 -5.89 12.22 13.03
CA ASP A 56 -4.76 11.97 12.14
C ASP A 56 -3.46 11.77 12.93
N ILE A 57 -3.19 12.62 13.92
CA ILE A 57 -2.02 12.50 14.80
C ILE A 57 -2.11 11.28 15.72
N GLU A 58 -3.29 11.00 16.29
CA GLU A 58 -3.51 9.83 17.15
C GLU A 58 -3.32 8.50 16.41
N SER A 59 -3.53 8.49 15.08
CA SER A 59 -3.26 7.31 14.24
C SER A 59 -1.76 7.00 14.07
N LEU A 60 -0.87 7.92 14.46
CA LEU A 60 0.56 7.79 14.27
C LEU A 60 1.23 7.05 15.43
N ASP A 61 2.04 6.04 15.10
CA ASP A 61 2.98 5.43 16.04
C ASP A 61 4.23 6.33 16.19
N LEU A 62 4.08 7.39 16.99
CA LEU A 62 5.13 8.39 17.22
C LEU A 62 6.47 7.78 17.67
N PRO A 63 6.54 6.82 18.62
CA PRO A 63 7.80 6.16 18.97
C PRO A 63 8.48 5.48 17.78
N ARG A 64 7.72 4.76 16.95
CA ARG A 64 8.26 4.10 15.75
C ARG A 64 8.74 5.11 14.72
N ILE A 65 7.97 6.17 14.49
CA ILE A 65 8.29 7.21 13.51
C ILE A 65 9.56 7.96 13.93
N ASP A 66 9.68 8.37 15.19
CA ASP A 66 10.88 9.05 15.70
C ASP A 66 12.14 8.17 15.53
N ARG A 67 12.04 6.86 15.82
CA ARG A 67 13.13 5.92 15.56
C ARG A 67 13.52 5.89 14.09
N ILE A 68 12.56 5.81 13.18
CA ILE A 68 12.80 5.80 11.73
C ILE A 68 13.49 7.10 11.30
N VAL A 69 12.98 8.25 11.73
CA VAL A 69 13.52 9.58 11.37
C VAL A 69 14.95 9.73 11.89
N ARG A 70 15.20 9.43 13.18
CA ARG A 70 16.53 9.54 13.78
C ARG A 70 17.54 8.61 13.13
N CYS A 71 17.17 7.37 12.85
CA CYS A 71 18.05 6.42 12.16
C CYS A 71 18.37 6.89 10.73
N SER A 72 17.37 7.43 10.01
CA SER A 72 17.53 7.88 8.62
C SER A 72 18.35 9.16 8.50
N LEU A 73 18.24 10.08 9.46
CA LEU A 73 19.04 11.31 9.49
C LEU A 73 20.48 11.04 9.93
N ARG A 74 20.70 10.11 10.87
CA ARG A 74 22.05 9.73 11.33
C ARG A 74 22.84 8.90 10.31
N SER A 75 22.17 8.13 9.46
CA SER A 75 22.82 7.29 8.46
C SER A 75 23.37 8.06 7.25
N GLN A 76 23.00 9.34 7.10
CA GLN A 76 23.55 10.26 6.12
C GLN A 76 25.05 10.49 6.42
N GLY A 77 25.94 9.69 5.83
CA GLY A 77 27.40 9.79 6.00
C GLY A 77 28.06 8.64 6.75
N ALA A 78 27.34 7.54 7.03
CA ALA A 78 27.98 6.33 7.56
C ALA A 78 28.98 5.75 6.53
N PRO A 79 30.15 5.24 6.97
CA PRO A 79 31.12 4.62 6.08
C PRO A 79 30.46 3.43 5.37
N ILE A 80 30.58 3.42 4.05
CA ILE A 80 30.03 2.37 3.20
C ILE A 80 30.83 1.09 3.51
N PRO A 81 30.18 0.00 3.96
CA PRO A 81 30.87 -1.25 4.21
C PRO A 81 31.45 -1.81 2.91
N THR A 82 32.56 -2.55 3.02
CA THR A 82 33.14 -3.26 1.88
C THR A 82 32.15 -4.29 1.36
N PHE A 83 31.85 -4.25 0.06
CA PHE A 83 30.94 -5.21 -0.57
C PHE A 83 31.75 -6.33 -1.23
N GLU A 84 31.35 -7.58 -0.99
CA GLU A 84 31.89 -8.75 -1.68
C GLU A 84 30.84 -9.32 -2.64
N PRO A 85 31.26 -9.85 -3.81
CA PRO A 85 30.34 -10.53 -4.71
C PRO A 85 29.66 -11.73 -4.04
N VAL A 86 28.43 -12.03 -4.47
CA VAL A 86 27.74 -13.27 -4.06
C VAL A 86 28.54 -14.47 -4.61
N PRO A 87 28.75 -15.54 -3.83
CA PRO A 87 29.46 -16.73 -4.31
C PRO A 87 28.81 -17.31 -5.58
N GLU A 88 29.63 -17.66 -6.57
CA GLU A 88 29.15 -18.21 -7.86
C GLU A 88 28.31 -19.48 -7.67
N SER A 89 28.61 -20.29 -6.64
CA SER A 89 27.84 -21.48 -6.27
C SER A 89 26.37 -21.20 -5.90
N SER A 90 26.03 -19.95 -5.57
CA SER A 90 24.68 -19.50 -5.23
C SER A 90 23.97 -18.80 -6.40
N VAL A 91 24.62 -18.70 -7.56
CA VAL A 91 24.12 -17.97 -8.73
C VAL A 91 23.83 -18.94 -9.87
N SER A 92 22.69 -18.76 -10.55
CA SER A 92 22.37 -19.45 -11.80
C SER A 92 21.78 -18.48 -12.81
N THR A 93 22.48 -18.28 -13.92
CA THR A 93 22.08 -17.46 -15.08
C THR A 93 21.17 -18.26 -16.02
N VAL A 94 20.27 -17.61 -16.75
CA VAL A 94 19.34 -18.32 -17.66
C VAL A 94 20.06 -18.86 -18.91
N ASP A 95 21.06 -18.12 -19.38
CA ASP A 95 21.79 -18.41 -20.61
C ASP A 95 22.73 -19.62 -20.44
N ASP A 96 23.36 -19.77 -19.27
CA ASP A 96 24.32 -20.86 -19.02
C ASP A 96 23.65 -22.19 -18.60
N ARG A 97 22.32 -22.20 -18.43
CA ARG A 97 21.58 -23.42 -18.07
C ARG A 97 21.53 -24.39 -19.24
N THR A 98 21.89 -25.64 -18.97
CA THR A 98 21.71 -26.75 -19.90
C THR A 98 20.22 -26.95 -20.23
N PRO A 99 19.87 -27.47 -21.42
CA PRO A 99 18.50 -27.85 -21.75
C PRO A 99 17.87 -28.78 -20.69
N GLU A 100 18.67 -29.69 -20.13
CA GLU A 100 18.26 -30.63 -19.09
C GLU A 100 17.88 -29.92 -17.80
N ASP A 101 18.66 -28.93 -17.36
CA ASP A 101 18.36 -28.15 -16.16
C ASP A 101 17.13 -27.26 -16.35
N LYS A 102 16.97 -26.65 -17.54
CA LYS A 102 15.77 -25.87 -17.88
C LYS A 102 14.51 -26.73 -17.75
N GLU A 103 14.51 -27.91 -18.35
CA GLU A 103 13.39 -28.85 -18.29
C GLU A 103 13.15 -29.36 -16.87
N ARG A 104 14.23 -29.72 -16.15
CA ARG A 104 14.14 -30.18 -14.76
C ARG A 104 13.51 -29.13 -13.85
N TRP A 105 13.93 -27.87 -13.94
CA TRP A 105 13.38 -26.80 -13.11
C TRP A 105 11.97 -26.40 -13.52
N TRP A 106 11.69 -26.41 -14.83
CA TRP A 106 10.33 -26.21 -15.35
C TRP A 106 9.35 -27.23 -14.78
N ARG A 107 9.65 -28.53 -14.90
CA ARG A 107 8.82 -29.61 -14.32
C ARG A 107 8.68 -29.50 -12.81
N ARG A 108 9.77 -29.20 -12.11
CA ARG A 108 9.75 -29.03 -10.65
C ARG A 108 8.84 -27.86 -10.23
N GLY A 109 8.90 -26.75 -10.96
CA GLY A 109 8.03 -25.59 -10.75
C GLY A 109 6.56 -25.93 -10.98
N LEU A 110 6.24 -26.53 -12.13
CA LEU A 110 4.86 -26.94 -12.43
C LEU A 110 4.30 -27.92 -11.41
N ARG A 111 5.09 -28.90 -10.95
CA ARG A 111 4.70 -29.81 -9.88
C ARG A 111 4.42 -29.08 -8.56
N ALA A 112 5.28 -28.15 -8.16
CA ALA A 112 5.06 -27.38 -6.94
C ALA A 112 3.77 -26.54 -7.03
N ILE A 113 3.49 -25.98 -8.21
CA ILE A 113 2.27 -25.22 -8.48
C ILE A 113 1.04 -26.13 -8.40
N SER A 114 1.09 -27.32 -9.02
CA SER A 114 -0.03 -28.27 -8.99
C SER A 114 -0.33 -28.79 -7.58
N GLU A 115 0.69 -28.83 -6.70
CA GLU A 115 0.57 -29.18 -5.29
C GLU A 115 0.10 -28.00 -4.41
N GLY A 116 -0.23 -26.85 -5.00
CA GLY A 116 -0.71 -25.66 -4.26
C GLY A 116 0.37 -24.94 -3.46
N LYS A 117 1.65 -25.10 -3.81
CA LYS A 117 2.80 -24.53 -3.06
C LYS A 117 3.26 -23.17 -3.55
N LEU A 118 2.52 -22.52 -4.46
CA LEU A 118 2.83 -21.20 -4.99
C LEU A 118 1.74 -20.19 -4.66
N ALA A 119 2.16 -19.05 -4.12
CA ALA A 119 1.39 -17.82 -4.12
C ALA A 119 2.22 -16.67 -4.72
N VAL A 120 1.53 -15.65 -5.22
CA VAL A 120 2.16 -14.45 -5.81
C VAL A 120 1.81 -13.26 -4.94
N VAL A 121 2.82 -12.48 -4.55
CA VAL A 121 2.62 -11.19 -3.90
C VAL A 121 2.98 -10.09 -4.88
N LEU A 122 1.99 -9.31 -5.31
CA LEU A 122 2.16 -8.14 -6.17
C LEU A 122 2.24 -6.87 -5.34
N LEU A 123 3.31 -6.10 -5.53
CA LEU A 123 3.50 -4.81 -4.89
C LEU A 123 2.90 -3.70 -5.78
N ALA A 124 1.65 -3.33 -5.53
CA ALA A 124 0.84 -2.39 -6.31
C ALA A 124 0.47 -1.10 -5.54
N GLY A 125 1.26 -0.71 -4.53
CA GLY A 125 1.02 0.50 -3.75
C GLY A 125 1.38 1.82 -4.44
N GLY A 126 2.13 1.76 -5.55
CA GLY A 126 2.58 2.94 -6.29
C GLY A 126 1.52 3.51 -7.25
N GLN A 127 1.37 4.84 -7.24
CA GLN A 127 0.55 5.56 -8.22
C GLN A 127 1.24 5.65 -9.60
N GLY A 128 0.46 5.75 -10.67
CA GLY A 128 0.92 5.87 -12.05
C GLY A 128 1.43 7.25 -12.47
N THR A 129 1.72 8.16 -11.53
CA THR A 129 1.95 9.59 -11.82
C THR A 129 3.11 9.84 -12.79
N ARG A 130 4.20 9.07 -12.71
CA ARG A 130 5.33 9.14 -13.66
C ARG A 130 4.97 8.68 -15.09
N LEU A 131 3.86 7.95 -15.24
CA LEU A 131 3.32 7.53 -16.54
C LEU A 131 2.23 8.49 -17.05
N GLY A 132 2.01 9.62 -16.37
CA GLY A 132 0.98 10.59 -16.73
C GLY A 132 -0.45 10.13 -16.42
N SER A 133 -0.63 9.17 -15.52
CA SER A 133 -1.94 8.68 -15.09
C SER A 133 -2.17 8.94 -13.60
N SER A 134 -3.39 9.35 -13.25
CA SER A 134 -3.86 9.46 -11.86
C SER A 134 -4.20 8.09 -11.25
N ASP A 135 -4.35 7.06 -12.08
CA ASP A 135 -4.79 5.74 -11.64
C ASP A 135 -3.62 4.91 -11.09
N PRO A 136 -3.92 3.85 -10.32
CA PRO A 136 -2.92 2.85 -9.94
C PRO A 136 -2.18 2.33 -11.17
N LYS A 137 -0.86 2.14 -11.07
CA LYS A 137 -0.02 1.74 -12.21
C LYS A 137 -0.52 0.46 -12.90
N GLY A 138 -1.09 -0.48 -12.14
CA GLY A 138 -1.61 -1.73 -12.68
C GLY A 138 -2.79 -1.56 -13.66
N CYS A 139 -3.56 -0.48 -13.54
CA CYS A 139 -4.67 -0.15 -14.45
C CYS A 139 -4.18 0.37 -15.81
N PHE A 140 -2.91 0.79 -15.90
CA PHE A 140 -2.37 1.42 -17.09
C PHE A 140 -2.30 0.46 -18.28
N SER A 141 -2.70 0.95 -19.46
CA SER A 141 -2.55 0.27 -20.75
C SER A 141 -1.36 0.85 -21.50
N ILE A 142 -0.34 0.03 -21.77
CA ILE A 142 0.89 0.47 -22.46
C ILE A 142 0.73 0.61 -23.98
N GLY A 143 -0.51 0.60 -24.50
CA GLY A 143 -0.79 0.77 -25.92
C GLY A 143 -0.63 -0.48 -26.79
N LEU A 144 -0.64 -1.68 -26.19
CA LEU A 144 -0.69 -2.92 -26.97
C LEU A 144 -1.97 -2.98 -27.83
N PRO A 145 -1.98 -3.68 -28.97
CA PRO A 145 -3.18 -3.84 -29.80
C PRO A 145 -4.39 -4.40 -29.03
N SER A 146 -4.14 -5.26 -28.05
CA SER A 146 -5.16 -5.84 -27.16
C SER A 146 -5.74 -4.86 -26.14
N ARG A 147 -5.11 -3.68 -25.96
CA ARG A 147 -5.44 -2.63 -24.98
C ARG A 147 -5.46 -3.06 -23.51
N LYS A 148 -5.02 -4.29 -23.20
CA LYS A 148 -5.02 -4.85 -21.85
C LYS A 148 -4.19 -4.01 -20.88
N SER A 149 -4.68 -3.92 -19.65
CA SER A 149 -3.95 -3.31 -18.54
C SER A 149 -2.82 -4.22 -18.05
N LEU A 150 -1.88 -3.67 -17.26
CA LEU A 150 -0.84 -4.47 -16.63
C LEU A 150 -1.42 -5.54 -15.69
N PHE A 151 -2.49 -5.24 -14.95
CA PHE A 151 -3.19 -6.23 -14.11
C PHE A 151 -3.74 -7.38 -14.95
N GLN A 152 -4.40 -7.08 -16.07
CA GLN A 152 -4.95 -8.13 -16.94
C GLN A 152 -3.86 -9.02 -17.52
N LEU A 153 -2.74 -8.45 -17.98
CA LEU A 153 -1.62 -9.22 -18.52
C LEU A 153 -1.02 -10.16 -17.46
N GLN A 154 -0.96 -9.74 -16.20
CA GLN A 154 -0.48 -10.57 -15.09
C GLN A 154 -1.48 -11.66 -14.71
N ALA A 155 -2.78 -11.33 -14.63
CA ALA A 155 -3.83 -12.30 -14.34
C ALA A 155 -3.89 -13.42 -15.40
N GLU A 156 -3.77 -13.06 -16.68
CA GLU A 156 -3.78 -14.04 -17.78
C GLU A 156 -2.55 -14.95 -17.76
N ARG A 157 -1.39 -14.45 -17.28
CA ARG A 157 -0.21 -15.30 -17.03
C ARG A 157 -0.46 -16.29 -15.91
N ILE A 158 -1.08 -15.87 -14.82
CA ILE A 158 -1.47 -16.76 -13.71
C ILE A 158 -2.42 -17.85 -14.23
N LEU A 159 -3.47 -17.49 -14.97
CA LEU A 159 -4.40 -18.43 -15.59
C LEU A 159 -3.70 -19.41 -16.53
N CYS A 160 -2.75 -18.94 -17.35
CA CYS A 160 -1.99 -19.79 -18.25
C CYS A 160 -1.15 -20.81 -17.47
N ILE A 161 -0.45 -20.38 -16.42
CA ILE A 161 0.38 -21.26 -15.59
C ILE A 161 -0.48 -22.28 -14.84
N GLN A 162 -1.65 -21.89 -14.31
CA GLN A 162 -2.60 -22.82 -13.69
C GLN A 162 -3.04 -23.91 -14.67
N LYS A 163 -3.35 -23.55 -15.92
CA LYS A 163 -3.71 -24.53 -16.96
C LYS A 163 -2.57 -25.50 -17.28
N LEU A 164 -1.34 -24.99 -17.37
CA LEU A 164 -0.16 -25.84 -17.64
C LEU A 164 0.14 -26.77 -16.46
N ALA A 165 0.05 -26.28 -15.23
CA ALA A 165 0.27 -27.10 -14.04
C ALA A 165 -0.82 -28.17 -13.86
N ALA A 166 -2.07 -27.88 -14.22
CA ALA A 166 -3.16 -28.85 -14.19
C ALA A 166 -2.97 -30.01 -15.18
N GLN A 167 -2.17 -29.84 -16.25
CA GLN A 167 -1.82 -30.94 -17.17
C GLN A 167 -0.77 -31.89 -16.60
N CYS A 168 -0.07 -31.47 -15.52
CA CYS A 168 0.95 -32.26 -14.86
C CYS A 168 0.41 -33.10 -13.69
N THR A 169 -0.89 -33.05 -13.40
CA THR A 169 -1.52 -33.84 -12.34
C THR A 169 -2.09 -35.15 -12.89
N ASP A 170 -1.92 -36.23 -12.12
CA ASP A 170 -2.53 -37.53 -12.43
C ASP A 170 -4.04 -37.58 -12.10
N ALA A 171 -4.62 -36.46 -11.66
CA ALA A 171 -6.01 -36.33 -11.24
C ALA A 171 -6.79 -35.44 -12.24
N PRO A 172 -7.52 -36.06 -13.20
CA PRO A 172 -8.35 -35.33 -14.14
C PRO A 172 -9.38 -34.48 -13.39
N GLY A 173 -9.35 -33.16 -13.60
CA GLY A 173 -10.28 -32.22 -12.98
C GLY A 173 -9.79 -31.54 -11.69
N SER A 174 -8.54 -31.74 -11.26
CA SER A 174 -7.97 -30.98 -10.14
C SER A 174 -7.84 -29.49 -10.49
N THR A 175 -8.52 -28.62 -9.75
CA THR A 175 -8.42 -27.16 -9.91
C THR A 175 -7.12 -26.65 -9.27
N VAL A 176 -6.13 -26.34 -10.11
CA VAL A 176 -4.91 -25.68 -9.64
C VAL A 176 -5.18 -24.19 -9.50
N GLN A 177 -5.02 -23.65 -8.29
CA GLN A 177 -5.20 -22.23 -7.98
C GLN A 177 -3.91 -21.64 -7.45
N ILE A 178 -3.48 -20.51 -8.01
CA ILE A 178 -2.38 -19.72 -7.47
C ILE A 178 -3.00 -18.53 -6.76
N HIS A 179 -2.79 -18.45 -5.45
CA HIS A 179 -3.30 -17.32 -4.69
C HIS A 179 -2.51 -16.05 -5.02
N TRP A 180 -3.21 -14.96 -5.31
CA TRP A 180 -2.65 -13.68 -5.70
C TRP A 180 -2.94 -12.63 -4.64
N TYR A 181 -1.92 -12.34 -3.83
CA TYR A 181 -1.93 -11.26 -2.87
C TYR A 181 -1.55 -9.95 -3.57
N ILE A 182 -2.41 -8.94 -3.50
CA ILE A 182 -2.19 -7.64 -4.11
C ILE A 182 -2.05 -6.60 -3.01
N MET A 183 -0.81 -6.16 -2.81
CA MET A 183 -0.47 -5.10 -1.86
C MET A 183 -0.78 -3.74 -2.48
N THR A 184 -1.74 -3.02 -1.94
CA THR A 184 -2.11 -1.66 -2.35
C THR A 184 -1.60 -0.65 -1.31
N SER A 185 -1.76 0.65 -1.59
CA SER A 185 -1.60 1.70 -0.58
C SER A 185 -2.96 2.32 -0.27
N PRO A 186 -3.10 3.12 0.80
CA PRO A 186 -4.33 3.86 1.06
C PRO A 186 -4.80 4.73 -0.13
N PHE A 187 -3.87 5.11 -1.01
CA PHE A 187 -4.15 5.94 -2.18
C PHE A 187 -4.57 5.12 -3.43
N THR A 188 -4.33 3.81 -3.45
CA THR A 188 -4.59 2.96 -4.64
C THR A 188 -5.62 1.86 -4.39
N ASP A 189 -5.94 1.53 -3.14
CA ASP A 189 -6.73 0.36 -2.78
C ASP A 189 -8.14 0.36 -3.37
N GLU A 190 -8.94 1.40 -3.09
CA GLU A 190 -10.34 1.47 -3.54
C GLU A 190 -10.45 1.39 -5.07
N VAL A 191 -9.63 2.17 -5.77
CA VAL A 191 -9.60 2.18 -7.25
C VAL A 191 -9.18 0.81 -7.79
N THR A 192 -8.19 0.17 -7.16
CA THR A 192 -7.71 -1.16 -7.57
C THR A 192 -8.78 -2.24 -7.38
N ARG A 193 -9.42 -2.30 -6.21
CA ARG A 193 -10.50 -3.27 -5.94
C ARG A 193 -11.64 -3.14 -6.94
N LYS A 194 -12.12 -1.89 -7.12
CA LYS A 194 -13.19 -1.59 -8.08
C LYS A 194 -12.80 -1.98 -9.52
N PHE A 195 -11.54 -1.77 -9.89
CA PHE A 195 -11.03 -2.15 -11.21
C PHE A 195 -11.09 -3.66 -11.41
N PHE A 196 -10.67 -4.46 -10.42
CA PHE A 196 -10.77 -5.91 -10.48
C PHE A 196 -12.22 -6.41 -10.53
N GLU A 197 -13.10 -5.86 -9.70
CA GLU A 197 -14.52 -6.22 -9.68
C GLU A 197 -15.19 -5.95 -11.03
N THR A 198 -14.96 -4.76 -11.59
CA THR A 198 -15.52 -4.35 -12.89
C THR A 198 -15.07 -5.29 -14.02
N HIS A 199 -13.86 -5.82 -13.93
CA HIS A 199 -13.30 -6.76 -14.92
C HIS A 199 -13.48 -8.23 -14.52
N ARG A 200 -14.33 -8.53 -13.53
CA ARG A 200 -14.59 -9.90 -13.03
C ARG A 200 -13.30 -10.67 -12.74
N TYR A 201 -12.37 -10.01 -12.05
CA TYR A 201 -11.07 -10.54 -11.65
C TYR A 201 -10.24 -11.10 -12.83
N PHE A 202 -10.50 -10.61 -14.05
CA PHE A 202 -9.84 -11.03 -15.28
C PHE A 202 -9.93 -12.54 -15.55
N GLY A 203 -10.99 -13.20 -15.07
CA GLY A 203 -11.21 -14.64 -15.21
C GLY A 203 -10.64 -15.50 -14.08
N LEU A 204 -9.99 -14.90 -13.09
CA LEU A 204 -9.68 -15.56 -11.82
C LEU A 204 -10.96 -15.64 -10.95
N GLU A 205 -11.18 -16.75 -10.26
CA GLU A 205 -12.04 -16.85 -9.08
C GLU A 205 -11.74 -15.75 -8.04
N PRO A 206 -12.75 -15.01 -7.55
CA PRO A 206 -12.55 -13.93 -6.58
C PRO A 206 -11.83 -14.35 -5.29
N ASN A 207 -12.06 -15.58 -4.81
CA ASN A 207 -11.45 -16.08 -3.58
C ASN A 207 -9.94 -16.37 -3.70
N GLN A 208 -9.39 -16.37 -4.91
CA GLN A 208 -7.95 -16.52 -5.14
C GLN A 208 -7.21 -15.18 -5.15
N VAL A 209 -7.92 -14.06 -5.04
CA VAL A 209 -7.32 -12.72 -5.03
C VAL A 209 -7.60 -12.04 -3.69
N THR A 210 -6.53 -11.76 -2.93
CA THR A 210 -6.62 -11.05 -1.65
C THR A 210 -5.90 -9.71 -1.74
N PHE A 211 -6.64 -8.64 -1.50
CA PHE A 211 -6.09 -7.29 -1.41
C PHE A 211 -5.77 -6.94 0.04
N PHE A 212 -4.58 -6.42 0.27
CA PHE A 212 -4.15 -5.93 1.56
C PHE A 212 -3.42 -4.61 1.40
N GLN A 213 -3.54 -3.73 2.40
CA GLN A 213 -2.94 -2.40 2.35
C GLN A 213 -1.60 -2.39 3.08
N GLN A 214 -0.60 -1.78 2.46
CA GLN A 214 0.62 -1.40 3.17
C GLN A 214 0.39 -0.17 4.05
N GLY A 215 1.30 0.06 4.98
CA GLY A 215 1.29 1.21 5.87
C GLY A 215 1.64 2.52 5.15
N THR A 216 1.55 3.62 5.91
CA THR A 216 2.07 4.92 5.50
C THR A 216 2.95 5.48 6.59
N ILE A 217 3.88 6.34 6.20
CA ILE A 217 4.74 7.09 7.10
C ILE A 217 4.55 8.59 6.85
N PRO A 218 4.63 9.45 7.89
CA PRO A 218 4.67 10.89 7.70
C PRO A 218 5.84 11.32 6.83
N CYS A 219 5.59 12.28 5.96
CA CYS A 219 6.64 13.03 5.28
C CYS A 219 7.30 13.96 6.30
N VAL A 220 8.64 14.01 6.30
CA VAL A 220 9.41 14.86 7.20
C VAL A 220 10.32 15.81 6.42
N SER A 221 10.52 17.01 6.97
CA SER A 221 11.53 17.95 6.49
C SER A 221 12.95 17.50 6.85
N HIS A 222 13.96 18.21 6.35
CA HIS A 222 15.38 17.88 6.58
C HIS A 222 15.79 17.89 8.06
N ASP A 223 15.07 18.62 8.90
CA ASP A 223 15.24 18.67 10.35
C ASP A 223 14.36 17.65 11.10
N GLY A 224 13.63 16.78 10.39
CA GLY A 224 12.85 15.69 10.95
C GLY A 224 11.44 16.07 11.41
N ARG A 225 10.97 17.30 11.16
CA ARG A 225 9.61 17.74 11.51
C ARG A 225 8.57 17.27 10.49
N PHE A 226 7.35 17.02 10.93
CA PHE A 226 6.25 16.63 10.05
C PHE A 226 5.94 17.73 9.03
N ILE A 227 5.79 17.31 7.78
CA ILE A 227 5.26 18.15 6.71
C ILE A 227 3.74 18.03 6.75
N MET A 228 3.06 19.16 6.74
CA MET A 228 1.60 19.24 6.73
C MET A 228 1.11 19.32 5.27
N GLU A 229 0.16 18.47 4.89
CA GLU A 229 -0.53 18.54 3.58
C GLU A 229 -1.54 19.69 3.57
N THR A 230 -2.25 19.85 4.68
CA THR A 230 -3.12 20.97 5.00
C THR A 230 -2.90 21.36 6.47
N PRO A 231 -3.40 22.51 6.94
CA PRO A 231 -3.32 22.89 8.35
C PRO A 231 -3.85 21.85 9.35
N TYR A 232 -4.65 20.88 8.90
CA TYR A 232 -5.27 19.85 9.73
C TYR A 232 -4.95 18.40 9.30
N LYS A 233 -3.95 18.20 8.43
CA LYS A 233 -3.59 16.86 7.92
C LYS A 233 -2.09 16.73 7.70
N VAL A 234 -1.49 15.71 8.30
CA VAL A 234 -0.09 15.35 8.10
C VAL A 234 0.07 14.75 6.70
N ALA A 235 1.05 15.25 5.94
CA ALA A 235 1.39 14.65 4.65
C ALA A 235 1.99 13.26 4.88
N LYS A 236 1.47 12.25 4.19
CA LYS A 236 1.92 10.86 4.32
C LYS A 236 2.28 10.27 2.97
N ALA A 237 3.23 9.34 2.98
CA ALA A 237 3.60 8.55 1.82
C ALA A 237 3.55 7.04 2.16
N PRO A 238 3.39 6.15 1.16
CA PRO A 238 3.54 4.72 1.39
C PRO A 238 4.91 4.39 2.00
N ASP A 239 4.96 3.44 2.92
CA ASP A 239 6.15 3.06 3.70
C ASP A 239 7.22 2.27 2.92
N GLY A 240 7.13 2.26 1.59
CA GLY A 240 8.04 1.57 0.68
C GLY A 240 7.67 0.11 0.45
N ASN A 241 8.35 -0.55 -0.49
CA ASN A 241 8.07 -1.96 -0.83
C ASN A 241 8.36 -2.93 0.34
N GLY A 242 9.27 -2.56 1.25
CA GLY A 242 9.56 -3.31 2.48
C GLY A 242 8.39 -3.37 3.46
N GLY A 243 7.35 -2.53 3.30
CA GLY A 243 6.12 -2.61 4.10
C GLY A 243 5.37 -3.94 3.95
N VAL A 244 5.69 -4.74 2.92
CA VAL A 244 5.09 -6.06 2.67
C VAL A 244 5.17 -7.00 3.87
N TYR A 245 6.22 -6.91 4.69
CA TYR A 245 6.40 -7.79 5.86
C TYR A 245 5.57 -7.36 7.08
N ALA A 246 5.12 -6.11 7.11
CA ALA A 246 4.30 -5.55 8.17
C ALA A 246 2.81 -5.49 7.80
N GLY A 247 2.48 -5.75 6.53
CA GLY A 247 1.10 -5.76 6.05
C GLY A 247 0.28 -6.82 6.77
N ASN A 248 -0.85 -6.41 7.32
CA ASN A 248 -1.85 -7.34 7.86
C ASN A 248 -2.69 -7.84 6.68
N LEU A 249 -2.65 -9.16 6.44
CA LEU A 249 -3.54 -9.88 5.51
C LEU A 249 -4.94 -10.03 6.10
#